data_AF-A0A8T4UNQ1-F1
#
_entry.id   AF-A0A8T4UNQ1-F1
#
_cell.length_a   1.000
_cell.length_b   1.000
_cell.length_c   1.000
_cell.angle_alpha   90.00
_cell.angle_beta   90.00
_cell.angle_gamma   90.00
#
_symmetry.space_group_name_H-M   'P 1'
#
loop_
_entity.id
_entity.type
_entity.pdbx_description
1 polymer ?
#
loop_
_entity_poly.entity_id
_entity_poly.type
_entity_poly.pdbx_seq_one_letter_code
_entity_poly.pdbx_strand_id
1 'polypeptide(L)'
;MPHKKFISVLPHYANPANLKQVTYEREHESKISLNDEGVNLELSKFNSLTEEKYSLNLKSAKYLLEGTNEIKEAMIHHHPRGHSGRHLQFKLLHKHEVIRIILDPMDDDDYKECIKGFLFISQEILLHAQTKVDVISYFFNPKIQELEKSKIYLLGKVKRAYKNGEILDTSDKVVDAKKLVVLRNEKHLLPFLNWD
;
A
#
# COMPACT_ATOMS: atom_id res chain seq x y z
N MET A 1 14.81 1.56 -28.20
CA MET A 1 14.80 1.04 -26.81
C MET A 1 13.60 0.11 -26.68
N PRO A 2 13.76 -1.14 -26.21
CA PRO A 2 12.61 -2.00 -25.99
C PRO A 2 11.73 -1.35 -24.92
N HIS A 3 10.45 -1.18 -25.22
CA HIS A 3 9.46 -0.66 -24.27
C HIS A 3 9.48 -1.56 -23.03
N LYS A 4 9.85 -1.01 -21.85
CA LYS A 4 9.61 -1.70 -20.58
C LYS A 4 8.12 -2.04 -20.55
N LYS A 5 7.78 -3.32 -20.57
CA LYS A 5 6.39 -3.75 -20.42
C LYS A 5 5.99 -3.45 -18.98
N PHE A 6 5.19 -2.40 -18.78
CA PHE A 6 4.60 -2.10 -17.49
C PHE A 6 3.62 -3.22 -17.11
N ILE A 7 3.69 -3.68 -15.87
CA ILE A 7 2.77 -4.73 -15.38
C ILE A 7 1.57 -4.04 -14.76
N SER A 8 0.48 -3.90 -15.51
CA SER A 8 -0.76 -3.27 -15.03
C SER A 8 -1.56 -4.17 -14.08
N VAL A 9 -1.20 -4.19 -12.79
CA VAL A 9 -1.87 -5.03 -11.77
C VAL A 9 -3.23 -4.45 -11.36
N LEU A 10 -3.30 -3.19 -10.90
CA LEU A 10 -4.54 -2.59 -10.36
C LEU A 10 -5.76 -2.71 -11.31
N PRO A 11 -5.66 -2.36 -12.61
CA PRO A 11 -6.82 -2.46 -13.53
C PRO A 11 -7.45 -3.85 -13.62
N HIS A 12 -6.69 -4.92 -13.36
CA HIS A 12 -7.20 -6.29 -13.41
C HIS A 12 -8.14 -6.62 -12.24
N TYR A 13 -7.92 -6.00 -11.08
CA TYR A 13 -8.62 -6.28 -9.83
C TYR A 13 -9.55 -5.14 -9.40
N ALA A 14 -9.46 -3.98 -10.04
CA ALA A 14 -10.32 -2.83 -9.83
C ALA A 14 -11.76 -3.09 -10.33
N ASN A 15 -12.74 -2.46 -9.67
CA ASN A 15 -14.09 -2.36 -10.24
C ASN A 15 -14.04 -1.45 -11.48
N PRO A 16 -14.36 -1.96 -12.69
CA PRO A 16 -14.27 -1.19 -13.92
C PRO A 16 -15.22 0.02 -13.95
N ALA A 17 -16.34 -0.01 -13.21
CA ALA A 17 -17.31 1.09 -13.18
C ALA A 17 -16.75 2.38 -12.54
N ASN A 18 -15.79 2.24 -11.62
CA ASN A 18 -15.23 3.37 -10.86
C ASN A 18 -13.78 3.68 -11.24
N LEU A 19 -13.19 2.91 -12.17
CA LEU A 19 -11.82 3.06 -12.60
C LEU A 19 -11.64 4.24 -13.57
N LYS A 20 -10.79 5.19 -13.20
CA LYS A 20 -10.35 6.27 -14.07
C LYS A 20 -8.94 5.98 -14.57
N GLN A 21 -8.73 6.09 -15.88
CA GLN A 21 -7.42 5.96 -16.51
C GLN A 21 -7.00 7.30 -17.10
N VAL A 22 -5.75 7.68 -16.84
CA VAL A 22 -5.13 8.88 -17.40
C VAL A 22 -3.80 8.49 -18.03
N THR A 23 -3.55 8.96 -19.25
CA THR A 23 -2.30 8.72 -19.97
C THR A 23 -1.64 10.05 -20.28
N TYR A 24 -0.38 10.16 -19.87
CA TYR A 24 0.54 11.23 -20.23
C TYR A 24 1.60 10.64 -21.16
N GLU A 25 2.38 11.47 -21.87
CA GLU A 25 3.29 11.06 -22.97
C GLU A 25 4.05 9.73 -22.75
N ARG A 26 4.46 9.43 -21.51
CA ARG A 26 5.16 8.19 -21.12
C ARG A 26 4.70 7.61 -19.78
N GLU A 27 3.56 8.04 -19.28
CA GLU A 27 3.09 7.70 -17.93
C GLU A 27 1.63 7.29 -17.93
N HIS A 28 1.30 6.27 -17.14
CA HIS A 28 -0.06 5.76 -17.01
C HIS A 28 -0.47 5.76 -15.55
N GLU A 29 -1.57 6.47 -15.28
CA GLU A 29 -2.23 6.51 -13.98
C GLU A 29 -3.57 5.77 -14.05
N SER A 30 -3.84 4.92 -13.07
CA SER A 30 -5.11 4.26 -12.85
C SER A 30 -5.56 4.56 -11.42
N LYS A 31 -6.77 5.08 -11.24
CA LYS A 31 -7.27 5.44 -9.90
C LYS A 31 -8.76 5.22 -9.72
N ILE A 32 -9.14 4.97 -8.47
CA ILE A 32 -10.52 4.95 -7.99
C ILE A 32 -10.56 5.84 -6.75
N SER A 33 -11.57 6.71 -6.63
CA SER A 33 -11.71 7.63 -5.49
C SER A 33 -13.15 7.62 -5.00
N LEU A 34 -13.36 7.53 -3.68
CA LEU A 34 -14.65 7.63 -3.01
C LEU A 34 -14.59 8.75 -1.99
N ASN A 35 -15.59 9.63 -2.01
CA ASN A 35 -15.80 10.66 -0.99
C ASN A 35 -17.22 10.46 -0.42
N ASP A 36 -17.30 9.98 0.83
CA ASP A 36 -18.56 9.65 1.50
C ASP A 36 -18.49 10.06 2.98
N GLU A 37 -19.51 10.76 3.48
CA GLU A 37 -19.74 11.14 4.88
C GLU A 37 -18.50 11.21 5.80
N GLY A 38 -17.63 12.19 5.53
CA GLY A 38 -16.45 12.41 6.35
C GLY A 38 -15.36 11.36 6.16
N VAL A 39 -15.36 10.58 5.10
CA VAL A 39 -14.28 9.67 4.70
C VAL A 39 -13.90 9.92 3.23
N ASN A 40 -12.62 10.14 2.99
CA ASN A 40 -12.04 10.30 1.66
C ASN A 40 -11.08 9.14 1.39
N LEU A 41 -11.46 8.24 0.48
CA LEU A 41 -10.69 7.07 0.06
C LEU A 41 -10.19 7.24 -1.37
N GLU A 42 -8.94 6.86 -1.62
CA GLU A 42 -8.40 6.74 -2.97
C GLU A 42 -7.46 5.55 -3.04
N LEU A 43 -7.60 4.77 -4.11
CA LEU A 43 -6.68 3.70 -4.48
C LEU A 43 -6.13 4.04 -5.86
N SER A 44 -4.82 4.12 -5.98
CA SER A 44 -4.17 4.55 -7.22
C SER A 44 -2.92 3.76 -7.54
N LYS A 45 -2.66 3.69 -8.84
CA LYS A 45 -1.46 3.15 -9.45
C LYS A 45 -0.90 4.19 -10.42
N PHE A 46 0.37 4.53 -10.26
CA PHE A 46 1.12 5.38 -11.18
C PHE A 46 2.28 4.59 -11.79
N ASN A 47 2.46 4.66 -13.11
CA ASN A 47 3.59 4.07 -13.82
C ASN A 47 4.25 5.13 -14.67
N SER A 48 5.53 5.37 -14.44
CA SER A 48 6.41 6.12 -15.32
C SER A 48 7.59 5.23 -15.74
N LEU A 49 8.39 5.67 -16.70
CA LEU A 49 9.60 4.94 -17.11
C LEU A 49 10.62 4.75 -15.96
N THR A 50 10.53 5.59 -14.94
CA THR A 50 11.47 5.70 -13.81
C THR A 50 10.93 5.16 -12.50
N GLU A 51 9.61 5.14 -12.33
CA GLU A 51 8.96 4.80 -11.05
C GLU A 51 7.60 4.12 -11.28
N GLU A 52 7.31 3.09 -10.49
CA GLU A 52 5.96 2.53 -10.35
C GLU A 52 5.51 2.64 -8.89
N LYS A 53 4.34 3.24 -8.66
CA LYS A 53 3.79 3.51 -7.33
C LYS A 53 2.39 2.93 -7.23
N TYR A 54 2.11 2.28 -6.10
CA TYR A 54 0.76 1.91 -5.68
C TYR A 54 0.48 2.60 -4.34
N SER A 55 -0.73 3.14 -4.19
CA SER A 55 -1.11 3.86 -2.98
C SER A 55 -2.57 3.67 -2.59
N LEU A 56 -2.79 3.50 -1.29
CA LEU A 56 -4.09 3.58 -0.64
C LEU A 56 -4.10 4.79 0.31
N ASN A 57 -5.08 5.65 0.12
CA ASN A 57 -5.21 6.96 0.76
C ASN A 57 -6.57 7.04 1.49
N LEU A 58 -6.61 6.89 2.82
CA LEU A 58 -7.83 7.06 3.66
C LEU A 58 -7.75 8.30 4.61
N LYS A 59 -8.67 9.29 4.51
CA LYS A 59 -8.79 10.43 5.49
C LYS A 59 -10.18 10.30 6.10
N SER A 60 -10.35 10.42 7.42
CA SER A 60 -11.69 10.55 8.01
C SER A 60 -11.85 11.78 8.91
N ALA A 61 -13.08 12.28 9.06
CA ALA A 61 -13.44 13.42 9.89
C ALA A 61 -13.24 13.11 11.38
N LYS A 62 -13.51 11.87 11.81
CA LYS A 62 -13.17 11.40 13.16
C LYS A 62 -11.68 11.57 13.47
N TYR A 63 -10.82 11.15 12.52
CA TYR A 63 -9.37 11.33 12.61
C TYR A 63 -8.94 12.81 12.63
N LEU A 64 -9.68 13.69 11.96
CA LEU A 64 -9.39 15.13 11.95
C LEU A 64 -9.88 15.88 13.21
N LEU A 65 -10.99 15.45 13.82
CA LEU A 65 -11.68 16.18 14.90
C LEU A 65 -11.22 15.80 16.32
N GLU A 66 -10.74 14.58 16.55
CA GLU A 66 -10.29 14.13 17.89
C GLU A 66 -8.90 14.66 18.27
N GLY A 67 -8.28 15.56 17.48
CA GLY A 67 -6.91 16.07 17.70
C GLY A 67 -5.81 15.03 17.48
N THR A 68 -6.19 13.78 17.26
CA THR A 68 -5.38 12.65 16.83
C THR A 68 -5.65 12.35 15.36
N ASN A 69 -4.85 12.86 14.42
CA ASN A 69 -4.48 12.25 13.11
C ASN A 69 -4.59 13.17 11.87
N GLU A 70 -3.45 13.38 11.21
CA GLU A 70 -3.34 13.09 9.78
C GLU A 70 -2.68 11.72 9.61
N ILE A 71 -3.33 10.81 8.88
CA ILE A 71 -2.69 9.64 8.30
C ILE A 71 -3.19 9.52 6.87
N LYS A 72 -2.31 9.74 5.91
CA LYS A 72 -2.47 9.24 4.55
C LYS A 72 -1.09 9.05 3.97
N GLU A 73 -0.70 7.79 3.80
CA GLU A 73 -0.01 7.27 2.62
C GLU A 73 0.51 5.86 2.95
N ALA A 74 -0.05 4.83 2.31
CA ALA A 74 0.73 3.63 2.05
C ALA A 74 1.52 3.89 0.76
N MET A 75 2.72 4.46 0.85
CA MET A 75 3.54 4.76 -0.34
C MET A 75 4.52 3.64 -0.60
N ILE A 76 4.28 2.91 -1.70
CA ILE A 76 5.32 2.11 -2.34
C ILE A 76 6.15 3.01 -3.25
N HIS A 77 7.47 3.02 -3.10
CA HIS A 77 8.40 3.71 -4.02
C HIS A 77 9.56 2.79 -4.37
N HIS A 78 10.12 3.03 -5.56
CA HIS A 78 11.40 2.50 -6.00
C HIS A 78 12.44 3.59 -5.76
N HIS A 79 13.40 3.40 -4.85
CA HIS A 79 14.47 4.38 -4.68
C HIS A 79 15.46 4.26 -5.85
N PRO A 80 15.80 5.35 -6.57
CA PRO A 80 16.72 5.28 -7.70
C PRO A 80 18.20 5.37 -7.32
N ARG A 81 18.57 5.53 -6.03
CA ARG A 81 19.98 5.71 -5.63
C ARG A 81 20.33 4.99 -4.32
N GLY A 82 21.45 4.27 -4.33
CA GLY A 82 22.17 3.78 -3.14
C GLY A 82 22.13 2.28 -2.87
N HIS A 83 21.24 1.52 -3.51
CA HIS A 83 21.06 0.08 -3.25
C HIS A 83 21.67 -0.76 -4.38
N SER A 84 22.24 -1.91 -4.03
CA SER A 84 22.85 -2.86 -4.96
C SER A 84 21.82 -3.70 -5.77
N GLY A 85 20.53 -3.34 -5.72
CA GLY A 85 19.43 -4.06 -6.39
C GLY A 85 18.09 -3.31 -6.40
N ARG A 86 17.09 -3.86 -7.10
CA ARG A 86 15.69 -3.40 -7.05
C ARG A 86 15.09 -3.77 -5.69
N HIS A 87 14.39 -2.82 -5.08
CA HIS A 87 13.74 -3.00 -3.77
C HIS A 87 12.33 -2.43 -3.78
N LEU A 88 11.51 -2.95 -2.88
CA LEU A 88 10.16 -2.47 -2.63
C LEU A 88 10.13 -1.88 -1.22
N GLN A 89 9.73 -0.62 -1.09
CA GLN A 89 9.59 -0.02 0.23
C GLN A 89 8.15 0.43 0.48
N PHE A 90 7.54 -0.09 1.55
CA PHE A 90 6.24 0.37 2.04
C PHE A 90 6.43 1.48 3.07
N LYS A 91 5.92 2.67 2.80
CA LYS A 91 5.78 3.73 3.81
C LYS A 91 4.41 3.58 4.46
N LEU A 92 4.36 3.57 5.78
CA LEU A 92 3.15 3.57 6.61
C LEU A 92 3.18 4.86 7.44
N LEU A 93 2.13 5.68 7.39
CA LEU A 93 2.04 6.91 8.18
C LEU A 93 1.19 6.72 9.44
N HIS A 94 1.61 7.33 10.55
CA HIS A 94 0.87 7.34 11.82
C HIS A 94 1.13 8.63 12.62
N LYS A 95 0.13 9.49 12.86
CA LYS A 95 0.24 10.67 13.76
C LYS A 95 1.53 11.51 13.56
N HIS A 96 1.97 11.70 12.32
CA HIS A 96 3.24 12.35 11.87
C HIS A 96 4.51 11.48 11.87
N GLU A 97 4.43 10.23 12.26
CA GLU A 97 5.50 9.26 12.09
C GLU A 97 5.37 8.55 10.74
N VAL A 98 6.51 8.35 10.06
CA VAL A 98 6.61 7.48 8.89
C VAL A 98 7.40 6.25 9.30
N ILE A 99 6.80 5.08 9.14
CA ILE A 99 7.47 3.80 9.23
C ILE A 99 7.71 3.30 7.82
N ARG A 100 8.91 2.80 7.56
CA ARG A 100 9.33 2.29 6.27
C ARG A 100 9.66 0.82 6.41
N ILE A 101 9.01 -0.03 5.65
CA ILE A 101 9.35 -1.45 5.54
C ILE A 101 10.09 -1.61 4.22
N ILE A 102 11.39 -1.93 4.29
CA ILE A 102 12.23 -2.16 3.12
C ILE A 102 12.21 -3.67 2.83
N LEU A 103 11.91 -4.05 1.58
CA LEU A 103 11.98 -5.42 1.09
C LEU A 103 13.05 -5.50 0.01
N ASP A 104 14.17 -6.13 0.36
CA ASP A 104 15.39 -6.19 -0.45
C ASP A 104 15.97 -7.61 -0.45
N PRO A 105 16.58 -8.09 -1.56
CA PRO A 105 16.36 -7.69 -2.95
C PRO A 105 15.09 -8.33 -3.54
N MET A 106 14.58 -7.78 -4.65
CA MET A 106 13.41 -8.31 -5.33
C MET A 106 13.61 -8.45 -6.84
N ASP A 107 13.24 -9.61 -7.37
CA ASP A 107 13.04 -9.80 -8.81
C ASP A 107 11.63 -9.34 -9.24
N ASP A 108 11.34 -9.44 -10.53
CA ASP A 108 10.07 -8.98 -11.09
C ASP A 108 8.85 -9.80 -10.65
N ASP A 109 9.04 -11.06 -10.29
CA ASP A 109 7.93 -11.92 -9.84
C ASP A 109 7.66 -11.71 -8.35
N ASP A 110 8.71 -11.58 -7.55
CA ASP A 110 8.64 -11.12 -6.17
C ASP A 110 7.92 -9.78 -6.07
N TYR A 111 8.28 -8.83 -6.93
CA TYR A 111 7.66 -7.51 -6.96
C TYR A 111 6.16 -7.61 -7.23
N LYS A 112 5.77 -8.32 -8.29
CA LYS A 112 4.35 -8.52 -8.63
C LYS A 112 3.56 -9.16 -7.51
N GLU A 113 4.10 -10.20 -6.87
CA GLU A 113 3.42 -10.89 -5.77
C GLU A 113 3.24 -9.99 -4.55
N CYS A 114 4.24 -9.18 -4.20
CA CYS A 114 4.08 -8.19 -3.14
C CYS A 114 3.05 -7.11 -3.47
N ILE A 115 2.99 -6.63 -4.72
CA ILE A 115 1.94 -5.68 -5.14
C ILE A 115 0.54 -6.30 -5.08
N LYS A 116 0.37 -7.55 -5.53
CA LYS A 116 -0.89 -8.28 -5.41
C LYS A 116 -1.31 -8.44 -3.94
N GLY A 117 -0.37 -8.80 -3.08
CA GLY A 117 -0.60 -8.88 -1.63
C GLY A 117 -1.02 -7.54 -1.04
N PHE A 118 -0.43 -6.44 -1.51
CA PHE A 118 -0.82 -5.08 -1.11
C PHE A 118 -2.27 -4.74 -1.51
N LEU A 119 -2.70 -5.12 -2.72
CA LEU A 119 -4.09 -4.90 -3.15
C LEU A 119 -5.08 -5.68 -2.27
N PHE A 120 -4.76 -6.92 -1.92
CA PHE A 120 -5.60 -7.71 -1.01
C PHE A 120 -5.63 -7.12 0.40
N ILE A 121 -4.50 -6.71 0.96
CA ILE A 121 -4.44 -6.02 2.25
C ILE A 121 -5.25 -4.70 2.21
N SER A 122 -5.22 -3.99 1.09
CA SER A 122 -6.00 -2.76 0.92
C SER A 122 -7.50 -3.03 1.05
N GLN A 123 -7.99 -4.16 0.55
CA GLN A 123 -9.37 -4.60 0.76
C GLN A 123 -9.70 -4.76 2.25
N GLU A 124 -8.81 -5.41 3.01
CA GLU A 124 -9.02 -5.60 4.47
C GLU A 124 -9.04 -4.26 5.22
N ILE A 125 -8.18 -3.31 4.84
CA ILE A 125 -8.18 -1.97 5.41
C ILE A 125 -9.49 -1.25 5.10
N LEU A 126 -9.99 -1.38 3.87
CA LEU A 126 -11.21 -0.73 3.40
C LEU A 126 -12.47 -1.29 4.08
N LEU A 127 -12.49 -2.56 4.49
CA LEU A 127 -13.59 -3.15 5.29
C LEU A 127 -13.79 -2.44 6.63
N HIS A 128 -12.76 -1.77 7.15
CA HIS A 128 -12.83 -1.03 8.40
C HIS A 128 -13.19 0.45 8.24
N ALA A 129 -13.30 0.96 7.00
CA ALA A 129 -13.83 2.29 6.74
C ALA A 129 -15.34 2.25 7.00
N GLN A 130 -15.80 2.79 8.13
CA GLN A 130 -17.22 2.82 8.51
C GLN A 130 -18.02 3.76 7.59
N THR A 131 -18.43 3.27 6.41
CA THR A 131 -19.14 4.05 5.38
C THR A 131 -20.55 3.50 5.13
N LYS A 132 -21.42 4.29 4.50
CA LYS A 132 -22.77 3.85 4.09
C LYS A 132 -22.77 3.08 2.77
N VAL A 133 -21.72 3.25 1.98
CA VAL A 133 -21.51 2.55 0.70
C VAL A 133 -20.73 1.26 0.96
N ASP A 134 -21.04 0.20 0.20
CA ASP A 134 -20.19 -0.99 0.12
C ASP A 134 -18.86 -0.63 -0.54
N VAL A 135 -17.86 -0.29 0.29
CA VAL A 135 -16.53 0.14 -0.15
C VAL A 135 -15.82 -0.94 -0.96
N ILE A 136 -16.01 -2.21 -0.60
CA ILE A 136 -15.26 -3.29 -1.23
C ILE A 136 -15.73 -3.46 -2.67
N SER A 137 -17.04 -3.58 -2.87
CA SER A 137 -17.60 -3.64 -4.22
C SER A 137 -17.38 -2.34 -4.99
N TYR A 138 -17.28 -1.19 -4.31
CA TYR A 138 -16.94 0.08 -4.97
C TYR A 138 -15.54 0.06 -5.59
N PHE A 139 -14.53 -0.46 -4.88
CA PHE A 139 -13.14 -0.42 -5.32
C PHE A 139 -12.71 -1.64 -6.14
N PHE A 140 -13.19 -2.83 -5.81
CA PHE A 140 -12.66 -4.08 -6.35
C PHE A 140 -13.72 -4.89 -7.08
N ASN A 141 -13.26 -5.66 -8.06
CA ASN A 141 -14.07 -6.73 -8.66
C ASN A 141 -13.82 -8.06 -7.91
N PRO A 142 -14.63 -9.10 -8.14
CA PRO A 142 -14.53 -10.37 -7.41
C PRO A 142 -13.18 -11.09 -7.50
N LYS A 143 -12.38 -10.85 -8.56
CA LYS A 143 -11.06 -11.48 -8.72
C LYS A 143 -10.06 -11.07 -7.65
N ILE A 144 -10.34 -9.99 -6.89
CA ILE A 144 -9.50 -9.62 -5.76
C ILE A 144 -9.34 -10.78 -4.77
N GLN A 145 -10.36 -11.66 -4.65
CA GLN A 145 -10.32 -12.84 -3.79
C GLN A 145 -9.22 -13.85 -4.19
N GLU A 146 -8.80 -13.86 -5.45
CA GLU A 146 -7.72 -14.73 -5.93
C GLU A 146 -6.35 -14.37 -5.34
N LEU A 147 -6.20 -13.17 -4.76
CA LEU A 147 -4.94 -12.64 -4.25
C LEU A 147 -4.62 -12.99 -2.79
N GLU A 148 -5.45 -13.81 -2.13
CA GLU A 148 -5.25 -14.20 -0.73
C GLU A 148 -3.87 -14.83 -0.49
N LYS A 149 -3.40 -15.68 -1.41
CA LYS A 149 -2.06 -16.28 -1.33
C LYS A 149 -0.94 -15.24 -1.43
N SER A 150 -1.13 -14.21 -2.26
CA SER A 150 -0.17 -13.11 -2.40
C SER A 150 -0.08 -12.26 -1.13
N LYS A 151 -1.18 -12.14 -0.35
CA LYS A 151 -1.13 -11.55 0.99
C LYS A 151 -0.18 -12.34 1.89
N ILE A 152 -0.35 -13.67 1.98
CA ILE A 152 0.50 -14.52 2.82
C ILE A 152 1.98 -14.36 2.44
N TYR A 153 2.26 -14.31 1.13
CA TYR A 153 3.60 -14.07 0.60
C TYR A 153 4.20 -12.74 1.09
N LEU A 154 3.45 -11.64 0.91
CA LEU A 154 3.86 -10.31 1.35
C LEU A 154 4.12 -10.27 2.87
N LEU A 155 3.23 -10.84 3.68
CA LEU A 155 3.41 -10.89 5.13
C LEU A 155 4.65 -11.68 5.54
N GLY A 156 4.98 -12.76 4.82
CA GLY A 156 6.23 -13.49 5.01
C GLY A 156 7.48 -12.65 4.71
N LYS A 157 7.44 -11.81 3.67
CA LYS A 157 8.53 -10.84 3.37
C LYS A 157 8.64 -9.77 4.46
N VAL A 158 7.51 -9.21 4.90
CA VAL A 158 7.48 -8.21 5.98
C VAL A 158 8.01 -8.79 7.31
N LYS A 159 7.65 -10.04 7.66
CA LYS A 159 8.19 -10.72 8.86
C LYS A 159 9.71 -10.93 8.76
N ARG A 160 10.25 -11.17 7.56
CA ARG A 160 11.71 -11.24 7.34
C ARG A 160 12.37 -9.88 7.50
N ALA A 161 11.79 -8.84 6.90
CA ALA A 161 12.29 -7.47 7.03
C ALA A 161 12.38 -7.03 8.50
N TYR A 162 11.38 -7.37 9.31
CA TYR A 162 11.45 -7.14 10.75
C TYR A 162 12.65 -7.82 11.42
N LYS A 163 12.87 -9.12 11.15
CA LYS A 163 13.99 -9.88 11.72
C LYS A 163 15.36 -9.32 11.31
N ASN A 164 15.44 -8.70 10.14
CA ASN A 164 16.66 -8.12 9.60
C ASN A 164 16.90 -6.67 10.01
N GLY A 165 15.98 -6.04 10.76
CA GLY A 165 16.08 -4.61 11.09
C GLY A 165 15.78 -3.68 9.91
N GLU A 166 15.01 -4.13 8.92
CA GLU A 166 14.66 -3.39 7.70
C GLU A 166 13.34 -2.61 7.85
N ILE A 167 12.85 -2.47 9.10
CA ILE A 167 11.73 -1.59 9.44
C ILE A 167 12.28 -0.35 10.12
N LEU A 168 12.24 0.78 9.42
CA LEU A 168 12.90 2.03 9.81
C LEU A 168 11.88 3.15 10.10
N ASP A 169 12.22 4.07 11.00
CA ASP A 169 11.45 5.29 11.23
C ASP A 169 11.88 6.45 10.30
N THR A 170 11.41 7.67 10.57
CA THR A 170 11.77 8.89 9.83
C THR A 170 13.23 9.29 9.96
N SER A 171 13.95 8.77 10.96
CA SER A 171 15.36 9.05 11.24
C SER A 171 16.30 7.93 10.72
N ASP A 172 15.80 7.05 9.85
CA ASP A 172 16.50 5.84 9.36
C ASP A 172 16.93 4.88 10.49
N LYS A 173 16.30 4.96 11.67
CA LYS A 173 16.59 4.05 12.79
C LYS A 173 15.65 2.86 12.76
N VAL A 174 16.17 1.69 13.12
CA VAL A 174 15.37 0.47 13.28
C VAL A 174 14.28 0.70 14.33
N VAL A 175 13.03 0.43 13.95
CA VAL A 175 11.88 0.51 14.85
C VAL A 175 11.94 -0.65 15.83
N ASP A 176 11.99 -0.35 17.12
CA ASP A 176 12.02 -1.39 18.15
C ASP A 176 10.68 -2.12 18.32
N ALA A 177 10.73 -3.27 18.99
CA ALA A 177 9.57 -4.13 19.22
C ALA A 177 8.45 -3.42 20.01
N LYS A 178 8.78 -2.51 20.94
CA LYS A 178 7.78 -1.80 21.75
C LYS A 178 6.99 -0.83 20.88
N LYS A 179 7.67 -0.07 20.02
CA LYS A 179 7.04 0.86 19.07
C LYS A 179 6.17 0.09 18.07
N LEU A 180 6.61 -1.07 17.59
CA LEU A 180 5.79 -1.92 16.72
C LEU A 180 4.53 -2.47 17.43
N VAL A 181 4.61 -2.83 18.72
CA VAL A 181 3.42 -3.25 19.48
C VAL A 181 2.39 -2.13 19.62
N VAL A 182 2.84 -0.89 19.83
CA VAL A 182 1.93 0.27 19.83
C VAL A 182 1.25 0.42 18.47
N LEU A 183 2.00 0.26 17.38
CA LEU A 183 1.49 0.32 16.01
C LEU A 183 0.58 -0.86 15.65
N ARG A 184 0.79 -2.05 16.24
CA ARG A 184 -0.09 -3.22 16.08
C ARG A 184 -1.48 -3.01 16.65
N ASN A 185 -1.62 -2.18 17.67
CA ASN A 185 -2.92 -1.86 18.27
C ASN A 185 -3.77 -0.92 17.38
N GLU A 186 -3.19 -0.38 16.31
CA GLU A 186 -3.89 0.43 15.31
C GLU A 186 -4.52 -0.47 14.24
N LYS A 187 -5.85 -0.56 14.24
CA LYS A 187 -6.60 -1.53 13.42
C LYS A 187 -6.34 -1.48 11.91
N HIS A 188 -5.82 -0.35 11.41
CA HIS A 188 -5.52 -0.11 10.01
C HIS A 188 -4.06 -0.43 9.61
N LEU A 189 -3.16 -0.59 10.59
CA LEU A 189 -1.78 -1.09 10.40
C LEU A 189 -1.66 -2.59 10.70
N LEU A 190 -2.70 -3.18 11.31
CA LEU A 190 -2.81 -4.59 11.68
C LEU A 190 -2.35 -5.55 10.57
N PRO A 191 -2.76 -5.42 9.29
CA PRO A 191 -2.45 -6.48 8.32
C PRO A 191 -0.94 -6.69 8.13
N PHE A 192 -0.14 -5.62 8.16
CA PHE A 192 1.30 -5.70 7.96
C PHE A 192 2.06 -6.19 9.20
N LEU A 193 1.54 -5.93 10.40
CA LEU A 193 2.26 -6.14 11.66
C LEU A 193 1.68 -7.26 12.53
N ASN A 194 0.59 -7.92 12.12
CA ASN A 194 0.00 -9.04 12.84
C ASN A 194 0.82 -10.32 12.62
N TRP A 195 1.90 -10.48 13.37
CA TRP A 195 2.71 -11.71 13.39
C TRP A 195 2.64 -12.34 14.77
N ASP A 196 2.17 -13.59 14.80
CA ASP A 196 2.36 -14.53 15.91
C ASP A 196 3.85 -14.83 16.15
#